data_AF-F2SY87-F1
#
_entry.id   AF-F2SY87-F1
#
_cell.length_a   1.000
_cell.length_b   1.000
_cell.length_c   1.000
_cell.angle_alpha   90.00
_cell.angle_beta   90.00
_cell.angle_gamma   90.00
#
_symmetry.space_group_name_H-M   'P 1'
#
loop_
_entity.id
_entity.type
_entity.pdbx_description
1 polymer ?
#
loop_
_entity_poly.entity_id
_entity_poly.type
_entity_poly.pdbx_seq_one_letter_code
_entity_poly.pdbx_strand_id
1 'polypeptide(L)'
;MDQSQKQALGALQPFIHLANSSTTHSARFIANIITNATSAPNTFIFAELLETQAVQSLALPDTPEEYQSYLKLLEIFAWGSWEEYHATPNLPALSEAQALKLRLLSLLTLSTTHNPLTYPIVMKSLSLKDHVELESLVTKAIYSSLITARLSPTTTPPTINVISVASLRDVRPQAIDGMISILTEWHERCQKAVEGIEAEINTIKADAAKRRAMEKDRAYRFEKSEGGWHGDDDKEGEGGSGSKESRPRKSLSKEGSLGGTAANAARRLFGGGSSSKGNKREFHATGGYSGNGQDSMEVDPSTLPRSMKVKLEAQNVC
;
A
#
# COMPACT_ATOMS: atom_id res chain seq x y z
N MET A 1 -14.72 -15.13 -10.13
CA MET A 1 -14.26 -15.40 -11.50
C MET A 1 -14.93 -14.35 -12.38
N ASP A 2 -14.14 -13.41 -12.88
CA ASP A 2 -14.64 -12.25 -13.63
C ASP A 2 -15.35 -12.68 -14.91
N GLN A 3 -16.34 -11.89 -15.34
CA GLN A 3 -17.14 -12.20 -16.54
C GLN A 3 -16.28 -12.32 -17.80
N SER A 4 -15.26 -11.48 -17.93
CA SER A 4 -14.29 -11.50 -19.04
C SER A 4 -13.43 -12.77 -19.02
N GLN A 5 -13.03 -13.25 -17.84
CA GLN A 5 -12.28 -14.49 -17.68
C GLN A 5 -13.12 -15.71 -18.10
N LYS A 6 -14.38 -15.78 -17.68
CA LYS A 6 -15.30 -16.85 -18.12
C LYS A 6 -15.50 -16.85 -19.62
N GLN A 7 -15.63 -15.66 -20.22
CA GLN A 7 -15.76 -15.53 -21.68
C GLN A 7 -14.50 -16.01 -22.40
N ALA A 8 -13.32 -15.67 -21.89
CA ALA A 8 -12.05 -16.11 -22.47
C ALA A 8 -11.85 -17.62 -22.38
N LEU A 9 -12.18 -18.23 -21.23
CA LEU A 9 -12.15 -19.68 -21.07
C LEU A 9 -13.17 -20.39 -21.98
N GLY A 10 -14.38 -19.84 -22.08
CA GLY A 10 -15.40 -20.36 -22.99
C GLY A 10 -14.99 -20.29 -24.46
N ALA A 11 -14.24 -19.26 -24.86
CA ALA A 11 -13.70 -19.13 -26.20
C ALA A 11 -12.54 -20.11 -26.49
N LEU A 12 -11.77 -20.48 -25.46
CA LEU A 12 -10.68 -21.45 -25.58
C LEU A 12 -11.16 -22.90 -25.61
N GLN A 13 -12.27 -23.21 -24.92
CA GLN A 13 -12.78 -24.56 -24.72
C GLN A 13 -12.92 -25.41 -26.00
N PRO A 14 -13.41 -24.88 -27.15
CA PRO A 14 -13.48 -25.66 -28.38
C PRO A 14 -12.11 -26.15 -28.87
N PHE A 15 -11.06 -25.34 -28.70
CA PHE A 15 -9.70 -25.70 -29.14
C PHE A 15 -9.10 -26.80 -28.26
N ILE A 16 -9.35 -26.75 -26.95
CA ILE A 16 -8.94 -27.81 -26.02
C ILE A 16 -9.68 -29.11 -26.34
N HIS A 17 -10.98 -29.03 -26.60
CA HIS A 17 -11.76 -30.20 -27.00
C HIS A 17 -11.22 -30.83 -28.30
N LEU A 18 -10.90 -30.03 -29.31
CA LEU A 18 -10.28 -30.52 -30.55
C LEU A 18 -8.91 -31.14 -30.32
N ALA A 19 -8.09 -30.55 -29.45
CA ALA A 19 -6.78 -31.08 -29.10
C ALA A 19 -6.87 -32.45 -28.41
N ASN A 20 -7.86 -32.65 -27.52
CA ASN A 20 -8.03 -33.87 -26.75
C ASN A 20 -8.80 -34.98 -27.48
N SER A 21 -9.80 -34.63 -28.29
CA SER A 21 -10.65 -35.60 -28.99
C SER A 21 -10.05 -36.13 -30.29
N SER A 22 -9.02 -35.48 -30.83
CA SER A 22 -8.36 -35.93 -32.04
C SER A 22 -7.57 -37.21 -31.78
N THR A 23 -7.88 -38.28 -32.50
CA THR A 23 -7.10 -39.53 -32.50
C THR A 23 -5.78 -39.40 -33.27
N THR A 24 -5.62 -38.32 -34.05
CA THR A 24 -4.43 -38.05 -34.86
C THR A 24 -3.79 -36.73 -34.43
N HIS A 25 -2.85 -36.80 -33.49
CA HIS A 25 -2.05 -35.65 -33.04
C HIS A 25 -0.91 -35.35 -34.03
N SER A 26 -1.24 -35.16 -35.31
CA SER A 26 -0.25 -34.73 -36.29
C SER A 26 0.27 -33.33 -35.93
N ALA A 27 1.59 -33.10 -36.00
CA ALA A 27 2.20 -31.82 -35.66
C ALA A 27 1.58 -30.64 -36.43
N ARG A 28 1.22 -30.86 -37.71
CA ARG A 28 0.52 -29.86 -38.55
C ARG A 28 -0.87 -29.52 -38.03
N PHE A 29 -1.61 -30.51 -37.53
CA PHE A 29 -2.95 -30.30 -36.97
C PHE A 29 -2.87 -29.45 -35.70
N ILE A 30 -1.90 -29.72 -34.82
CA ILE A 30 -1.68 -28.92 -33.60
C ILE A 30 -1.23 -27.49 -33.94
N ALA A 31 -0.33 -27.31 -34.91
CA ALA A 31 0.07 -25.98 -35.38
C ALA A 31 -1.13 -25.16 -35.91
N ASN A 32 -2.08 -25.81 -36.59
CA ASN A 32 -3.33 -25.17 -37.02
C ASN A 32 -4.22 -24.80 -35.83
N ILE A 33 -4.32 -25.65 -34.80
CA ILE A 33 -5.06 -25.32 -33.56
C ILE A 33 -4.44 -24.08 -32.91
N ILE A 34 -3.11 -24.04 -32.76
CA ILE A 34 -2.39 -22.90 -32.17
C ILE A 34 -2.64 -21.63 -32.97
N THR A 35 -2.54 -21.70 -34.30
CA THR A 35 -2.78 -20.56 -35.20
C THR A 35 -4.21 -20.04 -35.07
N ASN A 36 -5.20 -20.93 -35.00
CA ASN A 36 -6.60 -20.57 -34.85
C ASN A 36 -6.90 -20.00 -33.46
N ALA A 37 -6.38 -20.61 -32.39
CA ALA A 37 -6.58 -20.14 -31.01
C ALA A 37 -5.95 -18.75 -30.80
N THR A 38 -4.73 -18.54 -31.28
CA THR A 38 -4.04 -17.24 -31.20
C THR A 38 -4.70 -16.18 -32.08
N SER A 39 -5.43 -16.54 -33.13
CA SER A 39 -6.21 -15.60 -33.96
C SER A 39 -7.63 -15.34 -33.45
N ALA A 40 -8.21 -16.25 -32.65
CA ALA A 40 -9.61 -16.20 -32.25
C ALA A 40 -9.94 -14.99 -31.34
N PRO A 41 -11.07 -14.28 -31.55
CA PRO A 41 -11.44 -13.17 -30.68
C PRO A 41 -11.73 -13.67 -29.25
N ASN A 42 -11.56 -12.79 -28.26
CA ASN A 42 -11.79 -13.06 -26.84
C ASN A 42 -10.93 -14.18 -26.22
N THR A 43 -10.06 -14.84 -26.98
CA THR A 43 -9.16 -15.90 -26.47
C THR A 43 -7.84 -15.25 -26.07
N PHE A 44 -7.65 -15.01 -24.77
CA PHE A 44 -6.47 -14.35 -24.20
C PHE A 44 -5.68 -15.24 -23.23
N ILE A 45 -6.30 -16.31 -22.72
CA ILE A 45 -5.73 -17.32 -21.84
C ILE A 45 -5.31 -18.50 -22.71
N PHE A 46 -4.10 -19.01 -22.51
CA PHE A 46 -3.52 -20.10 -23.30
C PHE A 46 -2.86 -21.19 -22.43
N ALA A 47 -2.70 -20.97 -21.12
CA ALA A 47 -2.10 -21.94 -20.20
C ALA A 47 -2.73 -23.34 -20.32
N GLU A 48 -4.07 -23.42 -20.28
CA GLU A 48 -4.82 -24.67 -20.40
C GLU A 48 -4.54 -25.40 -21.73
N LEU A 49 -4.39 -24.66 -22.83
CA LEU A 49 -4.05 -25.25 -24.12
C LEU A 49 -2.60 -25.73 -24.15
N LEU A 50 -1.69 -24.96 -23.54
CA LEU A 50 -0.28 -25.30 -23.44
C LEU A 50 -0.04 -26.56 -22.61
N GLU A 51 -0.82 -26.77 -21.55
CA GLU A 51 -0.73 -27.97 -20.69
C GLU A 51 -1.27 -29.25 -21.36
N THR A 52 -2.01 -29.14 -22.47
CA THR A 52 -2.50 -30.33 -23.17
C THR A 52 -1.37 -31.20 -23.70
N GLN A 53 -1.48 -32.52 -23.48
CA GLN A 53 -0.47 -33.49 -23.94
C GLN A 53 -0.20 -33.42 -25.45
N ALA A 54 -1.24 -33.09 -26.24
CA ALA A 54 -1.13 -32.92 -27.68
C ALA A 54 -0.20 -31.76 -28.06
N VAL A 55 -0.27 -30.63 -27.34
CA VAL A 55 0.63 -29.48 -27.56
C VAL A 55 2.02 -29.78 -27.03
N GLN A 56 2.13 -30.43 -25.86
CA GLN A 56 3.42 -30.84 -25.30
C GLN A 56 4.19 -31.84 -26.18
N SER A 57 3.48 -32.65 -26.98
CA SER A 57 4.13 -33.55 -27.95
C SER A 57 4.97 -32.81 -29.00
N LEU A 58 4.67 -31.53 -29.27
CA LEU A 58 5.47 -30.71 -30.17
C LEU A 58 6.88 -30.43 -29.63
N ALA A 59 7.09 -30.49 -28.32
CA ALA A 59 8.40 -30.28 -27.70
C ALA A 59 9.37 -31.47 -27.84
N LEU A 60 8.89 -32.61 -28.34
CA LEU A 60 9.71 -33.81 -28.50
C LEU A 60 10.76 -33.62 -29.60
N PRO A 61 11.97 -34.17 -29.45
CA PRO A 61 13.07 -33.99 -30.41
C PRO A 61 12.78 -34.60 -31.80
N ASP A 62 11.80 -35.50 -31.91
CA ASP A 62 11.41 -36.14 -33.16
C ASP A 62 10.53 -35.24 -34.06
N THR A 63 10.09 -34.09 -33.55
CA THR A 63 9.25 -33.15 -34.31
C THR A 63 10.11 -32.21 -35.17
N PRO A 64 9.67 -31.90 -36.41
CA PRO A 64 10.34 -30.89 -37.23
C PRO A 64 10.43 -29.55 -36.51
N GLU A 65 11.58 -28.87 -36.62
CA GLU A 65 11.85 -27.57 -35.97
C GLU A 65 10.78 -26.52 -36.30
N GLU A 66 10.20 -26.58 -37.51
CA GLU A 66 9.08 -25.72 -37.94
C GLU A 66 7.91 -25.78 -36.96
N TYR A 67 7.56 -26.96 -36.44
CA TYR A 67 6.43 -27.11 -35.52
C TYR A 67 6.79 -26.80 -34.06
N GLN A 68 8.06 -26.95 -33.68
CA GLN A 68 8.55 -26.51 -32.37
C GLN A 68 8.44 -24.99 -32.22
N SER A 69 8.64 -24.25 -33.32
CA SER A 69 8.47 -22.79 -33.34
C SER A 69 7.04 -22.33 -32.98
N TYR A 70 6.00 -23.12 -33.32
CA TYR A 70 4.61 -22.83 -32.93
C TYR A 70 4.37 -23.01 -31.43
N LEU A 71 5.07 -23.93 -30.78
CA LEU A 71 5.02 -24.07 -29.33
C LEU A 71 5.65 -22.85 -28.65
N LYS A 72 6.82 -22.40 -29.14
CA LYS A 72 7.44 -21.16 -28.66
C LYS A 72 6.58 -19.93 -28.91
N LEU A 73 5.88 -19.89 -30.03
CA LEU A 73 4.88 -18.86 -30.29
C LEU A 73 3.77 -18.87 -29.22
N LEU A 74 3.22 -20.04 -28.88
CA LEU A 74 2.18 -20.17 -27.86
C LEU A 74 2.68 -19.73 -26.47
N GLU A 75 3.92 -20.09 -26.09
CA GLU A 75 4.55 -19.62 -24.84
C GLU A 75 4.60 -18.08 -24.78
N ILE A 76 4.95 -17.42 -25.89
CA ILE A 76 5.01 -15.95 -25.98
C ILE A 76 3.60 -15.35 -25.85
N PHE A 77 2.57 -15.98 -26.44
CA PHE A 77 1.20 -15.52 -26.27
C PHE A 77 0.68 -15.72 -24.84
N ALA A 78 1.10 -16.79 -24.16
CA ALA A 78 0.69 -17.05 -22.79
C ALA A 78 1.26 -15.99 -21.82
N TRP A 79 2.58 -15.77 -21.85
CA TRP A 79 3.26 -14.91 -20.86
C TRP A 79 4.38 -14.03 -21.41
N GLY A 80 4.70 -14.07 -22.69
CA GLY A 80 5.77 -13.27 -23.32
C GLY A 80 5.33 -11.91 -23.85
N SER A 81 6.25 -11.13 -24.43
CA SER A 81 5.99 -9.77 -24.90
C SER A 81 6.16 -9.62 -26.42
N TRP A 82 5.67 -8.49 -26.95
CA TRP A 82 5.90 -8.08 -28.34
C TRP A 82 7.39 -7.98 -28.66
N GLU A 83 8.21 -7.49 -27.72
CA GLU A 83 9.67 -7.43 -27.87
C GLU A 83 10.28 -8.83 -27.92
N GLU A 84 9.81 -9.76 -27.07
CA GLU A 84 10.29 -11.15 -27.03
C GLU A 84 9.99 -11.89 -28.34
N TYR A 85 8.84 -11.65 -28.96
CA TYR A 85 8.51 -12.16 -30.30
C TYR A 85 9.50 -11.69 -31.37
N HIS A 86 9.91 -10.42 -31.35
CA HIS A 86 10.89 -9.91 -32.31
C HIS A 86 12.33 -10.32 -32.01
N ALA A 87 12.66 -10.62 -30.76
CA ALA A 87 13.99 -11.05 -30.35
C ALA A 87 14.24 -12.55 -30.62
N THR A 88 13.19 -13.35 -30.73
CA THR A 88 13.29 -14.80 -30.91
C THR A 88 13.36 -15.16 -32.40
N PRO A 89 14.45 -15.79 -32.88
CA PRO A 89 14.57 -16.18 -34.27
C PRO A 89 13.67 -17.39 -34.59
N ASN A 90 13.38 -17.60 -35.88
CA ASN A 90 12.68 -18.77 -36.42
C ASN A 90 11.21 -18.94 -35.98
N LEU A 91 10.52 -17.86 -35.59
CA LEU A 91 9.08 -17.91 -35.33
C LEU A 91 8.23 -17.81 -36.61
N PRO A 92 7.03 -18.44 -36.63
CA PRO A 92 6.10 -18.28 -37.73
C PRO A 92 5.62 -16.84 -37.88
N ALA A 93 5.39 -16.39 -39.11
CA ALA A 93 4.86 -15.06 -39.38
C ALA A 93 3.45 -14.91 -38.81
N LEU A 94 3.23 -13.82 -38.04
CA LEU A 94 1.94 -13.52 -37.45
C LEU A 94 0.93 -13.00 -38.46
N SER A 95 -0.32 -13.43 -38.31
CA SER A 95 -1.48 -12.77 -38.92
C SER A 95 -1.72 -11.39 -38.28
N GLU A 96 -2.43 -10.51 -38.97
CA GLU A 96 -2.79 -9.19 -38.42
C GLU A 96 -3.58 -9.32 -37.11
N ALA A 97 -4.49 -10.28 -37.02
CA ALA A 97 -5.27 -10.55 -35.81
C ALA A 97 -4.39 -11.02 -34.64
N GLN A 98 -3.42 -11.90 -34.92
CA GLN A 98 -2.44 -12.35 -33.91
C GLN A 98 -1.54 -11.21 -33.45
N ALA A 99 -1.05 -10.40 -34.37
CA ALA A 99 -0.18 -9.27 -34.04
C ALA A 99 -0.90 -8.25 -33.15
N LEU A 100 -2.15 -7.90 -33.48
CA LEU A 100 -2.99 -7.04 -32.64
C LEU A 100 -3.21 -7.66 -31.25
N LYS A 101 -3.48 -8.96 -31.17
CA LYS A 101 -3.67 -9.64 -29.88
C LYS A 101 -2.40 -9.62 -29.03
N LEU A 102 -1.24 -9.92 -29.62
CA LEU A 102 0.03 -9.90 -28.90
C LEU A 102 0.37 -8.49 -28.38
N ARG A 103 0.04 -7.45 -29.16
CA ARG A 103 0.15 -6.05 -28.70
C ARG A 103 -0.79 -5.75 -27.53
N LEU A 104 -2.04 -6.22 -27.57
CA LEU A 104 -2.99 -6.06 -26.46
C LEU A 104 -2.52 -6.79 -25.19
N LEU A 105 -2.03 -8.03 -25.33
CA LEU A 105 -1.47 -8.81 -24.22
C LEU A 105 -0.22 -8.13 -23.64
N SER A 106 0.64 -7.59 -24.49
CA SER A 106 1.82 -6.82 -24.05
C SER A 106 1.43 -5.54 -23.32
N LEU A 107 0.40 -4.84 -23.81
CA LEU A 107 -0.16 -3.66 -23.13
C LEU A 107 -0.67 -4.00 -21.72
N LEU A 108 -1.34 -5.14 -21.52
CA LEU A 108 -1.78 -5.60 -20.20
C LEU A 108 -0.60 -5.72 -19.23
N THR A 109 0.52 -6.31 -19.64
CA THR A 109 1.71 -6.43 -18.78
C THR A 109 2.42 -5.11 -18.54
N LEU A 110 2.48 -4.23 -19.53
CA LEU A 110 3.03 -2.88 -19.33
C LEU A 110 2.18 -2.10 -18.32
N SER A 111 0.87 -2.30 -18.35
CA SER A 111 -0.08 -1.65 -17.45
C SER A 111 0.05 -2.11 -15.98
N THR A 112 0.52 -3.34 -15.74
CA THR A 112 0.77 -3.83 -14.37
C THR A 112 2.17 -3.50 -13.87
N THR A 113 3.15 -3.37 -14.76
CA THR A 113 4.56 -3.14 -14.41
C THR A 113 4.92 -1.67 -14.26
N HIS A 114 4.26 -0.76 -14.99
CA HIS A 114 4.57 0.66 -14.96
C HIS A 114 3.43 1.51 -14.39
N ASN A 115 3.73 2.28 -13.33
CA ASN A 115 2.84 3.29 -12.79
C ASN A 115 3.66 4.56 -12.43
N PRO A 116 3.51 5.69 -13.16
CA PRO A 116 2.56 5.95 -14.25
C PRO A 116 2.97 5.32 -15.59
N LEU A 117 2.00 4.87 -16.38
CA LEU A 117 2.21 4.36 -17.74
C LEU A 117 2.27 5.54 -18.73
N THR A 118 3.42 5.76 -19.37
CA THR A 118 3.62 6.88 -20.30
C THR A 118 3.59 6.43 -21.77
N TYR A 119 3.15 7.30 -22.68
CA TYR A 119 3.09 6.97 -24.10
C TYR A 119 4.45 6.54 -24.68
N PRO A 120 5.60 7.20 -24.38
CA PRO A 120 6.89 6.77 -24.91
C PRO A 120 7.27 5.34 -24.53
N ILE A 121 6.96 4.89 -23.31
CA ILE A 121 7.22 3.51 -22.86
C ILE A 121 6.39 2.53 -23.70
N VAL A 122 5.09 2.81 -23.87
CA VAL A 122 4.19 1.92 -24.62
C VAL A 122 4.52 1.92 -26.11
N MET A 123 4.81 3.08 -26.70
CA MET A 123 5.15 3.17 -28.12
C MET A 123 6.46 2.45 -28.44
N LYS A 124 7.48 2.61 -27.58
CA LYS A 124 8.76 1.91 -27.73
C LYS A 124 8.59 0.41 -27.64
N SER A 125 7.93 -0.07 -26.59
CA SER A 125 7.78 -1.50 -26.32
C SER A 125 6.90 -2.23 -27.34
N LEU A 126 5.87 -1.56 -27.85
CA LEU A 126 4.96 -2.13 -28.86
C LEU A 126 5.36 -1.79 -30.30
N SER A 127 6.47 -1.07 -30.50
CA SER A 127 6.95 -0.59 -31.81
C SER A 127 5.85 0.12 -32.62
N LEU A 128 5.12 1.05 -31.98
CA LEU A 128 4.07 1.85 -32.60
C LEU A 128 4.63 3.11 -33.23
N LYS A 129 4.09 3.52 -34.37
CA LYS A 129 4.60 4.67 -35.14
C LYS A 129 4.02 5.98 -34.61
N ASP A 130 2.71 5.98 -34.37
CA ASP A 130 1.94 7.19 -34.08
C ASP A 130 1.17 7.08 -32.76
N HIS A 131 0.90 8.25 -32.16
CA HIS A 131 0.04 8.36 -30.99
C HIS A 131 -1.38 7.86 -31.29
N VAL A 132 -1.88 8.06 -32.52
CA VAL A 132 -3.22 7.62 -32.94
C VAL A 132 -3.35 6.09 -32.92
N GLU A 133 -2.31 5.38 -33.35
CA GLU A 133 -2.29 3.91 -33.30
C GLU A 133 -2.35 3.40 -31.86
N LEU A 134 -1.60 4.06 -30.96
CA LEU A 134 -1.63 3.75 -29.53
C LEU A 134 -3.02 3.98 -28.94
N GLU A 135 -3.64 5.14 -29.20
CA GLU A 135 -4.96 5.46 -28.66
C GLU A 135 -6.04 4.51 -29.19
N SER A 136 -5.97 4.13 -30.47
CA SER A 136 -6.83 3.10 -31.06
C SER A 136 -6.64 1.73 -30.39
N LEU A 137 -5.39 1.33 -30.11
CA LEU A 137 -5.08 0.09 -29.42
C LEU A 137 -5.62 0.08 -27.98
N VAL A 138 -5.40 1.16 -27.22
CA VAL A 138 -5.92 1.32 -25.85
C VAL A 138 -7.45 1.31 -25.87
N THR A 139 -8.07 1.98 -26.83
CA THR A 139 -9.53 1.99 -27.01
C THR A 139 -10.06 0.59 -27.28
N LYS A 140 -9.41 -0.20 -28.15
CA LYS A 140 -9.74 -1.61 -28.36
C LYS A 140 -9.58 -2.44 -27.09
N ALA A 141 -8.55 -2.19 -26.29
CA ALA A 141 -8.33 -2.87 -25.01
C ALA A 141 -9.44 -2.55 -24.00
N ILE A 142 -9.92 -1.31 -23.96
CA ILE A 142 -11.06 -0.90 -23.12
C ILE A 142 -12.36 -1.58 -23.58
N TYR A 143 -12.65 -1.58 -24.88
CA TYR A 143 -13.87 -2.21 -25.41
C TYR A 143 -13.89 -3.73 -25.27
N SER A 144 -12.73 -4.38 -25.22
CA SER A 144 -12.59 -5.80 -24.93
C SER A 144 -12.53 -6.11 -23.43
N SER A 145 -12.75 -5.11 -22.57
CA SER A 145 -12.72 -5.23 -21.11
C SER A 145 -11.40 -5.79 -20.58
N LEU A 146 -10.29 -5.55 -21.29
CA LEU A 146 -8.95 -5.96 -20.87
C LEU A 146 -8.37 -4.99 -19.85
N ILE A 147 -8.61 -3.70 -20.04
CA ILE A 147 -8.16 -2.64 -19.13
C ILE A 147 -9.29 -1.65 -18.89
N THR A 148 -9.33 -1.11 -17.68
CA THR A 148 -10.11 0.09 -17.37
C THR A 148 -9.09 1.21 -17.22
N ALA A 149 -9.02 2.12 -18.19
CA ALA A 149 -8.03 3.18 -18.22
C ALA A 149 -8.60 4.48 -18.77
N ARG A 150 -7.98 5.61 -18.40
CA ARG A 150 -8.27 6.93 -18.94
C ARG A 150 -7.02 7.50 -19.61
N LEU A 151 -7.15 7.86 -20.89
CA LEU A 151 -6.08 8.51 -21.63
C LEU A 151 -5.99 9.98 -21.22
N SER A 152 -4.76 10.46 -20.99
CA SER A 152 -4.47 11.85 -20.63
C SER A 152 -3.44 12.45 -21.60
N PRO A 153 -3.81 12.68 -22.88
CA PRO A 153 -2.86 13.14 -23.90
C PRO A 153 -2.32 14.56 -23.64
N THR A 154 -2.99 15.35 -22.81
CA THR A 154 -2.58 16.72 -22.47
C THR A 154 -1.54 16.80 -21.35
N THR A 155 -1.24 15.68 -20.68
CA THR A 155 -0.18 15.65 -19.65
C THR A 155 1.20 15.70 -20.30
N THR A 156 2.19 16.26 -19.61
CA THR A 156 3.59 16.32 -20.08
C THR A 156 4.48 15.56 -19.09
N PRO A 157 4.95 14.34 -19.41
CA PRO A 157 4.70 13.57 -20.65
C PRO A 157 3.27 12.99 -20.70
N PRO A 158 2.73 12.66 -21.88
CA PRO A 158 1.39 12.08 -22.01
C PRO A 158 1.31 10.71 -21.35
N THR A 159 0.29 10.52 -20.50
CA THR A 159 0.11 9.32 -19.67
C THR A 159 -1.22 8.61 -19.93
N ILE A 160 -1.22 7.31 -19.62
CA ILE A 160 -2.39 6.45 -19.57
C ILE A 160 -2.62 6.10 -18.10
N ASN A 161 -3.72 6.58 -17.54
CA ASN A 161 -4.07 6.30 -16.15
C ASN A 161 -4.86 4.99 -16.11
N VAL A 162 -4.16 3.90 -15.78
CA VAL A 162 -4.77 2.57 -15.63
C VAL A 162 -5.40 2.45 -14.25
N ILE A 163 -6.70 2.19 -14.21
CA ILE A 163 -7.50 2.04 -12.99
C ILE A 163 -7.55 0.56 -12.58
N SER A 164 -7.74 -0.33 -13.56
CA SER A 164 -7.79 -1.78 -13.34
C SER A 164 -7.34 -2.53 -14.60
N VAL A 165 -6.79 -3.72 -14.40
CA VAL A 165 -6.30 -4.63 -15.44
C VAL A 165 -7.00 -5.97 -15.25
N ALA A 166 -7.57 -6.53 -16.31
CA ALA A 166 -8.18 -7.84 -16.27
C ALA A 166 -7.11 -8.93 -16.11
N SER A 167 -7.39 -9.94 -15.30
CA SER A 167 -6.55 -11.12 -15.05
C SER A 167 -6.64 -12.15 -16.19
N LEU A 168 -6.42 -11.68 -17.43
CA LEU A 168 -6.58 -12.46 -18.66
C LEU A 168 -5.27 -12.92 -19.28
N ARG A 169 -4.14 -12.70 -18.59
CA ARG A 169 -2.82 -13.11 -19.03
C ARG A 169 -2.31 -14.25 -18.16
N ASP A 170 -1.65 -15.22 -18.80
CA ASP A 170 -1.16 -16.40 -18.09
C ASP A 170 0.05 -16.06 -17.22
N VAL A 171 0.17 -16.80 -16.12
CA VAL A 171 1.29 -16.68 -15.20
C VAL A 171 2.38 -17.66 -15.62
N ARG A 172 3.59 -17.17 -15.77
CA ARG A 172 4.76 -18.01 -15.98
C ARG A 172 5.00 -18.87 -14.73
N PRO A 173 5.19 -20.20 -14.83
CA PRO A 173 5.36 -21.06 -13.66
C PRO A 173 6.46 -20.61 -12.69
N GLN A 174 7.57 -20.08 -13.21
CA GLN A 174 8.69 -19.58 -12.40
C GLN A 174 8.38 -18.28 -11.63
N ALA A 175 7.29 -17.57 -11.95
CA ALA A 175 6.92 -16.32 -11.30
C ALA A 175 6.16 -16.51 -9.97
N ILE A 176 5.68 -17.73 -9.69
CA ILE A 176 4.83 -18.03 -8.54
C ILE A 176 5.57 -17.79 -7.21
N ASP A 177 6.83 -18.23 -7.11
CA ASP A 177 7.63 -18.04 -5.90
C ASP A 177 7.86 -16.56 -5.57
N GLY A 178 8.09 -15.74 -6.61
CA GLY A 178 8.21 -14.28 -6.46
C GLY A 178 6.92 -13.66 -5.94
N MET A 179 5.76 -14.09 -6.45
CA MET A 179 4.45 -13.62 -5.97
C MET A 179 4.23 -13.97 -4.49
N ILE A 180 4.56 -15.20 -4.09
CA ILE A 180 4.46 -15.64 -2.69
C ILE A 180 5.36 -14.78 -1.79
N SER A 181 6.59 -14.51 -2.21
CA SER A 181 7.52 -13.66 -1.47
C SER A 181 6.95 -12.24 -1.24
N ILE A 182 6.40 -11.61 -2.29
CA ILE A 182 5.84 -10.25 -2.20
C ILE A 182 4.62 -10.23 -1.28
N LEU A 183 3.73 -11.23 -1.37
CA LEU A 183 2.55 -11.34 -0.50
C LEU A 183 2.94 -11.57 0.96
N THR A 184 3.97 -12.37 1.20
CA THR A 184 4.50 -12.62 2.56
C THR A 184 5.08 -11.34 3.15
N GLU A 185 5.90 -10.61 2.38
CA GLU A 185 6.46 -9.34 2.82
C GLU A 185 5.34 -8.31 3.12
N TRP A 186 4.32 -8.25 2.27
CA TRP A 186 3.18 -7.37 2.51
C TRP A 186 2.39 -7.76 3.75
N HIS A 187 2.18 -9.05 3.98
CA HIS A 187 1.55 -9.58 5.20
C HIS A 187 2.34 -9.18 6.45
N GLU A 188 3.66 -9.35 6.45
CA GLU A 188 4.51 -8.95 7.57
C GLU A 188 4.46 -7.44 7.84
N ARG A 189 4.42 -6.60 6.80
CA ARG A 189 4.27 -5.15 6.96
C ARG A 189 2.93 -4.79 7.59
N CYS A 190 1.84 -5.44 7.16
CA CYS A 190 0.52 -5.26 7.76
C CYS A 190 0.51 -5.69 9.23
N GLN A 191 1.14 -6.83 9.55
CA GLN A 191 1.23 -7.32 10.91
C GLN A 191 2.00 -6.34 11.81
N LYS A 192 3.16 -5.85 11.36
CA LYS A 192 3.95 -4.82 12.07
C LYS A 192 3.16 -3.53 12.30
N ALA A 193 2.36 -3.10 11.32
CA ALA A 193 1.52 -1.91 11.47
C ALA A 193 0.44 -2.12 12.55
N VAL A 194 -0.21 -3.28 12.58
CA VAL A 194 -1.20 -3.64 13.61
C VAL A 194 -0.54 -3.72 14.98
N GLU A 195 0.59 -4.42 15.12
CA GLU A 195 1.35 -4.51 16.36
C GLU A 195 1.80 -3.13 16.88
N GLY A 196 2.22 -2.23 15.97
CA GLY A 196 2.56 -0.86 16.31
C GLY A 196 1.37 -0.07 16.88
N ILE A 197 0.20 -0.17 16.25
CA ILE A 197 -1.02 0.47 16.73
C ILE A 197 -1.44 -0.10 18.10
N GLU A 198 -1.36 -1.42 18.29
CA GLU A 198 -1.67 -2.06 19.56
C GLU A 198 -0.71 -1.61 20.68
N ALA A 199 0.58 -1.44 20.38
CA ALA A 199 1.57 -0.92 21.31
C ALA A 199 1.24 0.52 21.72
N GLU A 200 0.89 1.41 20.77
CA GLU A 200 0.47 2.78 21.05
C GLU A 200 -0.82 2.84 21.89
N ILE A 201 -1.79 1.97 21.62
CA ILE A 201 -3.01 1.88 22.44
C ILE A 201 -2.64 1.51 23.89
N ASN A 202 -1.71 0.58 24.07
CA ASN A 202 -1.28 0.13 25.40
C ASN A 202 -0.51 1.22 26.15
N THR A 203 0.35 2.00 25.49
CA THR A 203 1.05 3.13 26.12
C THR A 203 0.06 4.22 26.55
N ILE A 204 -0.91 4.58 25.69
CA ILE A 204 -1.95 5.56 26.02
C ILE A 204 -2.79 5.09 27.22
N LYS A 205 -3.18 3.80 27.25
CA LYS A 205 -3.93 3.22 28.37
C LYS A 205 -3.11 3.26 29.67
N ALA A 206 -1.82 2.92 29.62
CA ALA A 206 -0.93 2.98 30.77
C ALA A 206 -0.76 4.41 31.29
N ASP A 207 -0.54 5.38 30.39
CA ASP A 207 -0.40 6.80 30.75
C ASP A 207 -1.70 7.39 31.30
N ALA A 208 -2.85 6.98 30.77
CA ALA A 208 -4.15 7.38 31.30
C ALA A 208 -4.39 6.80 32.70
N ALA A 209 -4.03 5.53 32.93
CA ALA A 209 -4.11 4.90 34.25
C ALA A 209 -3.18 5.59 35.26
N LYS A 210 -1.94 5.92 34.85
CA LYS A 210 -0.98 6.65 35.67
C LYS A 210 -1.48 8.04 36.04
N ARG A 211 -2.04 8.79 35.08
CA ARG A 211 -2.66 10.10 35.32
C ARG A 211 -3.81 10.02 36.32
N ARG A 212 -4.74 9.08 36.13
CA ARG A 212 -5.85 8.85 37.06
C ARG A 212 -5.37 8.49 38.47
N ALA A 213 -4.30 7.70 38.59
CA ALA A 213 -3.72 7.34 39.89
C ALA A 213 -3.11 8.58 40.59
N MET A 214 -2.36 9.41 39.85
CA MET A 214 -1.79 10.66 40.36
C MET A 214 -2.88 11.67 40.77
N GLU A 215 -3.96 11.78 39.99
CA GLU A 215 -5.12 12.63 40.33
C GLU A 215 -5.80 12.16 41.61
N LYS A 216 -6.00 10.84 41.78
CA LYS A 216 -6.54 10.27 43.03
C LYS A 216 -5.65 10.52 44.23
N ASP A 217 -4.34 10.33 44.11
CA ASP A 217 -3.38 10.63 45.18
C ASP A 217 -3.39 12.12 45.54
N ARG A 218 -3.44 13.01 44.54
CA ARG A 218 -3.53 14.46 44.74
C ARG A 218 -4.83 14.85 45.44
N ALA A 219 -5.97 14.30 45.00
CA ALA A 219 -7.27 14.56 45.61
C ALA A 219 -7.30 14.07 47.07
N TYR A 220 -6.78 12.87 47.34
CA TYR A 220 -6.67 12.34 48.70
C TYR A 220 -5.81 13.22 49.61
N ARG A 221 -4.66 13.71 49.10
CA ARG A 221 -3.80 14.63 49.86
C ARG A 221 -4.47 15.97 50.13
N PHE A 222 -5.23 16.49 49.17
CA PHE A 222 -5.96 17.74 49.31
C PHE A 222 -7.07 17.62 50.37
N GLU A 223 -7.92 16.59 50.28
CA GLU A 223 -8.99 16.32 51.25
C GLU A 223 -8.44 16.16 52.68
N LYS A 224 -7.33 15.43 52.84
CA LYS A 224 -6.66 15.27 54.14
C LYS A 224 -6.12 16.60 54.70
N SER A 225 -5.68 17.52 53.86
CA SER A 225 -5.23 18.85 54.29
C SER A 225 -6.37 19.78 54.67
N GLU A 226 -7.53 19.66 54.02
CA GLU A 226 -8.74 20.41 54.38
C GLU A 226 -9.37 19.91 55.70
N GLY A 227 -9.36 18.59 55.95
CA GLY A 227 -9.84 18.02 57.21
C GLY A 227 -8.87 18.15 58.39
N GLY A 228 -7.64 18.65 58.17
CA GLY A 228 -6.56 18.71 59.15
C GLY A 228 -6.37 20.07 59.85
N TRP A 229 -7.12 21.11 59.47
CA TRP A 229 -7.14 22.38 60.20
C TRP A 229 -8.10 22.27 61.39
N HIS A 230 -7.71 21.52 62.42
CA HIS A 230 -8.21 21.75 63.77
C HIS A 230 -7.28 22.79 64.38
N GLY A 231 -7.80 24.00 64.61
CA GLY A 231 -7.02 25.14 65.09
C GLY A 231 -6.19 24.79 66.32
N ASP A 232 -4.91 25.17 66.29
CA ASP A 232 -4.18 25.46 67.52
C ASP A 232 -4.88 26.66 68.14
N ASP A 233 -5.81 26.39 69.07
CA ASP A 233 -6.40 27.41 69.94
C ASP A 233 -5.31 27.86 70.90
N ASP A 234 -4.73 29.04 70.62
CA ASP A 234 -3.98 29.82 71.59
C ASP A 234 -4.90 30.16 72.77
N LYS A 235 -4.73 29.47 73.90
CA LYS A 235 -5.18 29.95 75.22
C LYS A 235 -4.06 29.90 76.24
N GLU A 236 -3.44 31.05 76.46
CA GLU A 236 -2.78 31.38 77.71
C GLU A 236 -3.81 31.46 78.86
N GLY A 237 -3.46 30.98 80.06
CA GLY A 237 -4.14 31.37 81.30
C GLY A 237 -4.38 30.28 82.35
N GLU A 238 -3.43 30.17 83.28
CA GLU A 238 -3.55 29.81 84.71
C GLU A 238 -4.08 28.44 85.20
N GLY A 239 -3.19 27.76 85.94
CA GLY A 239 -3.46 27.40 87.34
C GLY A 239 -3.84 25.94 87.62
N GLY A 240 -2.91 25.14 88.16
CA GLY A 240 -3.27 23.87 88.78
C GLY A 240 -2.10 22.92 89.01
N SER A 241 -1.47 23.02 90.18
CA SER A 241 -0.42 22.13 90.68
C SER A 241 -0.86 20.67 90.82
N GLY A 242 0.02 19.73 90.49
CA GLY A 242 -0.20 18.32 90.77
C GLY A 242 1.02 17.46 90.41
N SER A 243 1.98 17.40 91.34
CA SER A 243 3.23 16.63 91.28
C SER A 243 3.08 15.19 90.81
N LYS A 244 4.00 14.75 89.94
CA LYS A 244 4.81 13.53 90.10
C LYS A 244 5.93 13.47 89.06
N GLU A 245 7.05 14.07 89.45
CA GLU A 245 8.37 13.42 89.47
C GLU A 245 8.55 12.13 88.66
N SER A 246 9.31 12.21 87.56
CA SER A 246 10.56 11.47 87.34
C SER A 246 11.06 11.66 85.90
N ARG A 247 12.04 12.54 85.76
CA ARG A 247 13.01 12.58 84.63
C ARG A 247 13.97 11.36 84.77
N PRO A 248 14.72 10.92 83.73
CA PRO A 248 15.39 11.82 82.79
C PRO A 248 15.40 11.40 81.32
N ARG A 249 15.47 12.45 80.48
CA ARG A 249 16.08 12.39 79.15
C ARG A 249 17.59 12.17 79.33
N LYS A 250 18.14 11.18 78.63
CA LYS A 250 19.57 11.10 78.33
C LYS A 250 19.75 11.22 76.81
N SER A 251 20.23 12.38 76.37
CA SER A 251 21.00 12.50 75.14
C SER A 251 22.43 12.02 75.41
N LEU A 252 23.06 11.38 74.42
CA LEU A 252 24.51 11.19 74.19
C LEU A 252 24.60 10.04 73.16
N SER A 253 24.82 10.34 71.88
CA SER A 253 26.13 10.49 71.24
C SER A 253 26.88 9.16 71.02
N LYS A 254 27.19 8.93 69.73
CA LYS A 254 28.53 8.56 69.21
C LYS A 254 28.94 7.07 69.18
N GLU A 255 29.10 6.62 67.94
CA GLU A 255 30.11 5.72 67.34
C GLU A 255 30.50 4.36 67.97
N GLY A 256 30.75 3.40 67.07
CA GLY A 256 31.45 2.13 67.30
C GLY A 256 30.81 1.03 66.45
N SER A 257 31.12 0.92 65.15
CA SER A 257 32.28 0.22 64.57
C SER A 257 32.30 -1.29 64.83
N LEU A 258 32.71 -2.03 63.79
CA LEU A 258 32.89 -3.49 63.64
C LEU A 258 31.60 -4.24 63.22
N GLY A 259 31.52 -4.94 62.09
CA GLY A 259 32.51 -5.26 61.06
C GLY A 259 31.97 -6.37 60.15
N GLY A 260 32.38 -6.32 58.88
CA GLY A 260 32.35 -7.44 57.91
C GLY A 260 30.98 -7.75 57.29
N THR A 261 30.84 -8.02 56.00
CA THR A 261 31.83 -8.24 54.93
C THR A 261 31.08 -8.36 53.60
N ALA A 262 31.76 -7.92 52.53
CA ALA A 262 31.65 -8.39 51.14
C ALA A 262 30.32 -8.10 50.39
N ALA A 263 30.30 -7.58 49.17
CA ALA A 263 31.34 -7.25 48.19
C ALA A 263 30.76 -6.11 47.33
N ASN A 264 31.51 -5.02 47.12
CA ASN A 264 32.31 -4.79 45.91
C ASN A 264 31.42 -4.81 44.65
N ALA A 265 31.40 -3.84 43.76
CA ALA A 265 32.31 -2.78 43.34
C ALA A 265 31.52 -2.10 42.18
N ALA A 266 31.74 -0.89 41.70
CA ALA A 266 32.66 0.18 41.98
C ALA A 266 32.24 1.30 41.00
N ARG A 267 32.26 2.54 41.50
CA ARG A 267 32.86 3.73 40.88
C ARG A 267 32.24 4.23 39.55
N ARG A 268 32.19 5.53 39.23
CA ARG A 268 32.52 6.84 39.84
C ARG A 268 32.17 7.89 38.75
N LEU A 269 32.17 9.17 39.15
CA LEU A 269 32.57 10.35 38.35
C LEU A 269 31.57 10.96 37.34
N PHE A 270 30.90 12.03 37.76
CA PHE A 270 31.02 13.44 37.30
C PHE A 270 29.84 14.21 37.95
N GLY A 271 29.97 15.31 38.69
CA GLY A 271 30.85 16.46 38.47
C GLY A 271 30.14 17.44 37.53
N GLY A 272 29.45 18.46 38.07
CA GLY A 272 28.92 19.53 37.22
C GLY A 272 27.70 20.23 37.81
N GLY A 273 27.95 21.28 38.58
CA GLY A 273 26.91 22.17 39.08
C GLY A 273 26.54 23.29 38.10
N SER A 274 25.43 23.93 38.48
CA SER A 274 25.11 25.35 38.34
C SER A 274 24.37 25.84 37.08
N SER A 275 23.14 26.30 37.39
CA SER A 275 22.51 27.57 36.99
C SER A 275 22.17 27.82 35.52
N SER A 276 20.88 28.08 35.25
CA SER A 276 20.38 29.43 34.92
C SER A 276 19.03 29.37 34.19
N LYS A 277 18.06 30.16 34.69
CA LYS A 277 16.93 30.84 34.00
C LYS A 277 16.09 30.00 33.01
N GLY A 278 14.81 29.73 33.23
CA GLY A 278 13.76 30.69 33.57
C GLY A 278 13.20 31.35 32.30
N ASN A 279 12.12 30.78 31.75
CA ASN A 279 11.02 31.52 31.10
C ASN A 279 9.83 30.58 30.80
N LYS A 280 8.85 30.58 31.70
CA LYS A 280 7.48 30.13 31.42
C LYS A 280 6.75 31.28 30.72
N ARG A 281 6.14 31.03 29.57
CA ARG A 281 5.12 31.92 29.00
C ARG A 281 3.76 31.25 29.20
N GLU A 282 2.91 31.99 29.89
CA GLU A 282 1.58 31.62 30.31
C GLU A 282 0.60 31.69 29.14
N PHE A 283 -0.31 30.73 29.12
CA PHE A 283 -1.38 30.56 28.16
C PHE A 283 -2.61 31.27 28.75
N HIS A 284 -3.07 32.36 28.12
CA HIS A 284 -4.31 33.04 28.52
C HIS A 284 -5.47 32.52 27.66
N ALA A 285 -6.38 31.79 28.30
CA ALA A 285 -7.66 31.39 27.75
C ALA A 285 -8.76 32.25 28.37
N THR A 286 -9.48 33.02 27.56
CA THR A 286 -10.75 33.65 27.95
C THR A 286 -11.66 33.78 26.74
N GLY A 287 -12.91 33.33 26.89
CA GLY A 287 -14.05 33.83 26.12
C GLY A 287 -14.84 32.76 25.37
N GLY A 288 -15.85 32.19 26.02
CA GLY A 288 -17.00 31.61 25.33
C GLY A 288 -18.25 32.47 25.61
N TYR A 289 -19.11 32.67 24.61
CA TYR A 289 -20.54 32.31 24.67
C TYR A 289 -21.25 32.52 23.32
N SER A 290 -22.30 31.71 23.17
CA SER A 290 -23.23 31.43 22.07
C SER A 290 -24.03 32.61 21.46
N GLY A 291 -24.58 32.43 20.24
CA GLY A 291 -25.83 33.10 19.82
C GLY A 291 -26.02 33.35 18.33
N ASN A 292 -27.06 32.73 17.74
CA ASN A 292 -27.61 32.82 16.38
C ASN A 292 -27.62 34.20 15.69
N GLY A 293 -27.47 34.19 14.36
CA GLY A 293 -27.93 35.26 13.46
C GLY A 293 -27.51 34.99 12.02
N GLN A 294 -28.50 34.78 11.14
CA GLN A 294 -28.31 34.75 9.69
C GLN A 294 -27.79 36.11 9.22
N ASP A 295 -26.73 36.12 8.39
CA ASP A 295 -26.48 37.23 7.47
C ASP A 295 -25.75 36.72 6.23
N SER A 296 -26.39 36.99 5.09
CA SER A 296 -25.90 36.74 3.74
C SER A 296 -24.65 37.58 3.48
N MET A 297 -23.50 36.93 3.24
CA MET A 297 -22.31 37.63 2.73
C MET A 297 -22.33 37.61 1.20
N GLU A 298 -22.74 38.74 0.64
CA GLU A 298 -22.53 39.11 -0.76
C GLU A 298 -21.02 39.36 -0.95
N VAL A 299 -20.37 38.55 -1.79
CA VAL A 299 -18.92 38.58 -2.00
C VAL A 299 -18.57 39.64 -3.06
N ASP A 300 -17.85 40.67 -2.62
CA ASP A 300 -17.34 41.79 -3.43
C ASP A 300 -16.36 41.28 -4.53
N PRO A 301 -16.64 41.48 -5.82
CA PRO A 301 -15.88 40.90 -6.94
C PRO A 301 -14.52 41.57 -7.20
N SER A 302 -14.05 42.46 -6.33
CA SER A 302 -12.81 43.22 -6.50
C SER A 302 -11.53 42.51 -6.00
N THR A 303 -11.64 41.34 -5.35
CA THR A 303 -10.49 40.66 -4.69
C THR A 303 -9.92 39.43 -5.43
N LEU A 304 -10.33 39.16 -6.67
CA LEU A 304 -9.84 37.99 -7.43
C LEU A 304 -8.56 38.26 -8.25
N PRO A 305 -7.59 37.32 -8.27
CA PRO A 305 -6.38 37.45 -9.07
C PRO A 305 -6.66 37.40 -10.58
N ARG A 306 -5.87 38.18 -11.33
CA ARG A 306 -6.06 38.59 -12.74
C ARG A 306 -6.25 37.45 -13.76
N SER A 307 -5.96 36.20 -13.41
CA SER A 307 -6.11 35.04 -14.30
C SER A 307 -7.55 34.52 -14.44
N MET A 308 -8.50 35.01 -13.63
CA MET A 308 -9.91 34.59 -13.69
C MET A 308 -10.83 35.56 -14.42
N LYS A 309 -10.36 36.77 -14.80
CA LYS A 309 -11.18 37.75 -15.54
C LYS A 309 -11.41 37.38 -17.01
N VAL A 310 -10.52 36.58 -17.62
CA VAL A 310 -10.64 36.21 -19.04
C VAL A 310 -11.69 35.10 -19.27
N LYS A 311 -12.14 34.40 -18.22
CA LYS A 311 -13.06 33.27 -18.36
C LYS A 311 -14.55 33.66 -18.24
N LEU A 312 -14.86 34.91 -17.91
CA LEU A 312 -16.23 35.42 -17.78
C LEU A 312 -16.69 36.25 -18.99
N GLU A 313 -15.78 36.76 -19.83
CA GLU A 313 -16.17 37.48 -21.06
C GLU A 313 -16.41 36.58 -22.28
N ALA A 314 -16.07 35.29 -22.23
CA ALA A 314 -16.26 34.36 -23.36
C ALA A 314 -17.53 33.50 -23.29
N GLN A 315 -18.37 33.65 -22.26
CA GLN A 315 -19.63 32.90 -22.10
C GLN A 315 -20.89 33.68 -22.50
N ASN A 316 -20.75 34.88 -23.06
CA ASN A 316 -21.87 35.73 -23.47
C ASN A 316 -21.91 36.10 -24.96
N VAL A 317 -21.18 35.36 -25.81
CA VAL A 317 -21.32 35.46 -27.27
C VAL A 317 -21.35 34.05 -27.85
N CYS A 318 -22.48 33.74 -28.51
CA CYS A 318 -22.96 32.46 -29.07
C CYS A 318 -23.79 31.59 -28.14
#